data_AF-A0A3P8JZG0-F1
#
_entry.id   AF-A0A3P8JZG0-F1
#
_cell.length_a   1.000
_cell.length_b   1.000
_cell.length_c   1.000
_cell.angle_alpha   90.00
_cell.angle_beta   90.00
_cell.angle_gamma   90.00
#
_symmetry.space_group_name_H-M   'P 1'
#
loop_
_entity.id
_entity.type
_entity.pdbx_description
1 polymer ?
#
loop_
_entity_poly.entity_id
_entity_poly.type
_entity_poly.pdbx_seq_one_letter_code
_entity_poly.pdbx_strand_id
1 'polypeptide(L)'
;MSEAGAAAPEDPIDLEAWRTANELSVPFSEALDLWADTAHAALVELAGRYGSFISYAELAARAQADAGVATRAPVRLWISALQRRVTDRCQAAGEPPLVALMVAHDQTVGEGYAYAVAAAGLPVPENLDQHAAAARFACYLHFGATVPAGAAPQLTPKLEEARRAAAARAAKVKPAKAASNGRVVKARTPAAPRAAKAPSARPAKAAPAKPEPRPAKLCPNCFTQLAANGECGFC
;
A
#
# COMPACT_ATOMS: atom_id res chain seq x y z
N MET A 1 -25.99 19.27 -9.20
CA MET A 1 -24.87 18.69 -8.45
C MET A 1 -24.61 17.32 -9.05
N SER A 2 -23.83 17.26 -10.12
CA SER A 2 -23.46 16.00 -10.76
C SER A 2 -22.23 15.49 -10.04
N GLU A 3 -22.40 14.48 -9.18
CA GLU A 3 -21.26 13.70 -8.72
C GLU A 3 -20.72 12.96 -9.95
N ALA A 4 -19.51 13.35 -10.36
CA ALA A 4 -18.73 12.56 -11.28
C ALA A 4 -18.44 11.23 -10.59
N GLY A 5 -19.22 10.20 -10.91
CA GLY A 5 -18.87 8.83 -10.57
C GLY A 5 -17.46 8.58 -11.10
N ALA A 6 -16.52 8.26 -10.21
CA ALA A 6 -15.19 7.85 -10.61
C ALA A 6 -15.37 6.67 -11.57
N ALA A 7 -15.08 6.88 -12.86
CA ALA A 7 -15.12 5.82 -13.84
C ALA A 7 -14.24 4.69 -13.31
N ALA A 8 -14.77 3.47 -13.27
CA ALA A 8 -13.97 2.31 -12.91
C ALA A 8 -12.75 2.30 -13.85
N PRO A 9 -11.52 2.24 -13.32
CA PRO A 9 -10.33 2.23 -14.15
C PRO A 9 -10.44 1.09 -15.17
N GLU A 10 -10.30 1.44 -16.45
CA GLU A 10 -10.47 0.51 -17.57
C GLU A 10 -9.46 -0.64 -17.47
N ASP A 11 -9.87 -1.80 -17.98
CA ASP A 11 -8.99 -2.96 -18.11
C ASP A 11 -7.79 -2.62 -19.00
N PRO A 12 -6.62 -3.26 -18.79
CA PRO A 12 -5.50 -3.10 -19.70
C PRO A 12 -5.79 -3.85 -21.01
N ILE A 13 -6.34 -3.15 -21.99
CA ILE A 13 -6.81 -3.72 -23.27
C ILE A 13 -5.64 -4.12 -24.20
N ASP A 14 -4.50 -3.45 -24.10
CA ASP A 14 -3.35 -3.64 -25.01
C ASP A 14 -2.36 -4.74 -24.57
N LEU A 15 -2.70 -5.52 -23.53
CA LEU A 15 -1.84 -6.60 -23.05
C LEU A 15 -2.15 -7.92 -23.76
N GLU A 16 -1.11 -8.69 -24.05
CA GLU A 16 -1.24 -9.99 -24.70
C GLU A 16 -1.38 -11.11 -23.66
N ALA A 17 -2.31 -12.03 -23.92
CA ALA A 17 -2.44 -13.29 -23.20
C ALA A 17 -2.67 -14.44 -24.20
N TRP A 18 -2.30 -15.66 -23.81
CA TRP A 18 -2.46 -16.86 -24.65
C TRP A 18 -2.75 -18.10 -23.81
N ARG A 19 -3.44 -19.07 -24.42
CA ARG A 19 -3.60 -20.43 -23.88
C ARG A 19 -2.25 -21.14 -23.86
N THR A 20 -1.83 -21.69 -22.73
CA THR A 20 -0.52 -22.36 -22.62
C THR A 20 -0.47 -23.69 -23.40
N ALA A 21 -1.62 -24.34 -23.59
CA ALA A 21 -1.70 -25.65 -24.26
C ALA A 21 -1.49 -25.60 -25.77
N ASN A 22 -1.83 -24.49 -26.43
CA ASN A 22 -1.81 -24.37 -27.90
C ASN A 22 -1.39 -23.00 -28.42
N GLU A 23 -0.92 -22.11 -27.53
CA GLU A 23 -0.44 -20.75 -27.84
C GLU A 23 -1.45 -19.85 -28.57
N LEU A 24 -2.75 -20.21 -28.55
CA LEU A 24 -3.79 -19.36 -29.13
C LEU A 24 -3.97 -18.10 -28.28
N SER A 25 -4.02 -16.95 -28.95
CA SER A 25 -4.28 -15.67 -28.32
C SER A 25 -5.65 -15.66 -27.63
N VAL A 26 -5.68 -15.06 -26.44
CA VAL A 26 -6.88 -14.85 -25.62
C VAL A 26 -7.02 -13.35 -25.37
N PRO A 27 -8.19 -12.74 -25.58
CA PRO A 27 -8.44 -11.37 -25.17
C PRO A 27 -8.08 -11.17 -23.70
N PHE A 28 -7.38 -10.09 -23.36
CA PHE A 28 -6.85 -9.93 -22.01
C PHE A 28 -7.95 -9.85 -20.94
N SER A 29 -9.12 -9.32 -21.28
CA SER A 29 -10.30 -9.31 -20.41
C SER A 29 -10.79 -10.73 -20.08
N GLU A 30 -10.85 -11.62 -21.08
CA GLU A 30 -11.19 -13.03 -20.89
C GLU A 30 -10.12 -13.74 -20.05
N ALA A 31 -8.84 -13.45 -20.29
CA ALA A 31 -7.74 -13.97 -19.48
C ALA A 31 -7.87 -13.54 -18.00
N LEU A 32 -8.21 -12.27 -17.76
CA LEU A 32 -8.44 -11.75 -16.41
C LEU A 32 -9.63 -12.43 -15.71
N ASP A 33 -10.72 -12.73 -16.42
CA ASP A 33 -11.87 -13.47 -15.86
C ASP A 33 -11.46 -14.89 -15.45
N LEU A 34 -10.72 -15.58 -16.32
CA LEU A 34 -10.20 -16.93 -16.03
C LEU A 34 -9.21 -16.93 -14.86
N TRP A 35 -8.31 -15.95 -14.80
CA TRP A 35 -7.40 -15.78 -13.67
C TRP A 35 -8.13 -15.41 -12.39
N ALA A 36 -9.23 -14.65 -12.46
CA ALA A 36 -10.02 -14.29 -11.28
C ALA A 36 -10.67 -15.52 -10.64
N ASP A 37 -11.19 -16.44 -11.46
CA ASP A 37 -11.78 -17.69 -10.96
C ASP A 37 -10.73 -18.58 -10.27
N THR A 38 -9.56 -18.76 -10.88
CA THR A 38 -8.48 -19.57 -10.28
C THR A 38 -7.82 -18.89 -9.09
N ALA A 39 -7.66 -17.56 -9.13
CA ALA A 39 -7.18 -16.78 -8.01
C ALA A 39 -8.14 -16.84 -6.82
N HIS A 40 -9.45 -16.74 -7.07
CA HIS A 40 -10.48 -16.90 -6.04
C HIS A 40 -10.37 -18.27 -5.36
N ALA A 41 -10.30 -19.36 -6.14
CA ALA A 41 -10.13 -20.70 -5.60
C ALA A 41 -8.85 -20.85 -4.74
N ALA A 42 -7.72 -20.31 -5.21
CA ALA A 42 -6.47 -20.30 -4.46
C ALA A 42 -6.56 -19.49 -3.16
N LEU A 43 -7.26 -18.36 -3.17
CA LEU A 43 -7.48 -17.51 -2.00
C LEU A 43 -8.41 -18.19 -0.98
N VAL A 44 -9.44 -18.91 -1.42
CA VAL A 44 -10.30 -19.73 -0.56
C VAL A 44 -9.48 -20.82 0.14
N GLU A 45 -8.60 -21.52 -0.59
CA GLU A 45 -7.71 -22.53 0.00
C GLU A 45 -6.79 -21.91 1.07
N LEU A 46 -6.21 -20.75 0.79
CA LEU A 46 -5.38 -20.01 1.76
C LEU A 46 -6.20 -19.54 2.96
N ALA A 47 -7.43 -19.08 2.74
CA ALA A 47 -8.32 -18.65 3.81
C ALA A 47 -8.68 -19.80 4.76
N GLY A 48 -8.63 -21.05 4.32
CA GLY A 48 -8.76 -22.23 5.18
C GLY A 48 -7.62 -22.42 6.19
N ARG A 49 -6.60 -21.54 6.21
CA ARG A 49 -5.45 -21.61 7.12
C ARG A 49 -5.24 -20.27 7.82
N TYR A 50 -5.43 -20.25 9.14
CA TYR A 50 -5.24 -19.05 9.94
C TYR A 50 -3.83 -18.47 9.77
N GLY A 51 -3.75 -17.16 9.52
CA GLY A 51 -2.48 -16.44 9.35
C GLY A 51 -1.86 -16.54 7.95
N SER A 52 -2.52 -17.21 7.00
CA SER A 52 -2.02 -17.34 5.63
C SER A 52 -2.31 -16.11 4.78
N PHE A 53 -1.35 -15.71 3.95
CA PHE A 53 -1.47 -14.61 2.98
C PHE A 53 -0.57 -14.94 1.79
N ILE A 54 -0.75 -14.22 0.68
CA ILE A 54 -0.02 -14.47 -0.57
C ILE A 54 0.44 -13.16 -1.20
N SER A 55 1.63 -13.19 -1.82
CA SER A 55 2.12 -12.03 -2.56
C SER A 55 1.41 -11.88 -3.90
N TYR A 56 1.33 -10.66 -4.43
CA TYR A 56 0.78 -10.42 -5.76
C TYR A 56 1.45 -11.27 -6.86
N ALA A 57 2.77 -11.42 -6.80
CA ALA A 57 3.53 -12.17 -7.80
C ALA A 57 3.22 -13.67 -7.73
N GLU A 58 3.12 -14.23 -6.51
CA GLU A 58 2.84 -15.64 -6.30
C GLU A 58 1.42 -16.00 -6.72
N LEU A 59 0.42 -15.18 -6.34
CA LEU A 59 -0.96 -15.41 -6.77
C LEU A 59 -1.09 -15.26 -8.29
N ALA A 60 -0.45 -14.26 -8.89
CA ALA A 60 -0.46 -14.07 -10.34
C ALA A 60 0.12 -15.27 -11.09
N ALA A 61 1.23 -15.83 -10.60
CA ALA A 61 1.84 -17.02 -11.19
C ALA A 61 0.93 -18.25 -11.06
N ARG A 62 0.35 -18.44 -9.87
CA ARG A 62 -0.58 -19.53 -9.60
C ARG A 62 -1.85 -19.44 -10.46
N ALA A 63 -2.45 -18.26 -10.55
CA ALA A 63 -3.65 -18.03 -11.34
C ALA A 63 -3.44 -18.32 -12.83
N GLN A 64 -2.29 -17.91 -13.39
CA GLN A 64 -1.92 -18.23 -14.78
C GLN A 64 -1.72 -19.74 -14.99
N ALA A 65 -0.99 -20.39 -14.08
CA ALA A 65 -0.74 -21.83 -14.15
C ALA A 65 -2.03 -22.64 -14.08
N ASP A 66 -2.88 -22.35 -13.09
CA ASP A 66 -4.12 -23.08 -12.84
C ASP A 66 -5.16 -22.81 -13.94
N ALA A 67 -5.18 -21.61 -14.54
CA ALA A 67 -6.10 -21.27 -15.63
C ALA A 67 -5.65 -21.81 -17.01
N GLY A 68 -4.38 -22.22 -17.14
CA GLY A 68 -3.81 -22.56 -18.44
C GLY A 68 -3.77 -21.38 -19.42
N VAL A 69 -3.73 -20.15 -18.91
CA VAL A 69 -3.63 -18.90 -19.68
C VAL A 69 -2.47 -18.09 -19.13
N ALA A 70 -1.55 -17.69 -19.98
CA ALA A 70 -0.34 -16.98 -19.58
C ALA A 70 -0.23 -15.60 -20.22
N THR A 71 0.53 -14.72 -19.57
CA THR A 71 0.98 -13.44 -20.10
C THR A 71 2.43 -13.18 -19.70
N ARG A 72 3.18 -12.46 -20.54
CA ARG A 72 4.49 -11.91 -20.20
C ARG A 72 4.40 -10.51 -19.60
N ALA A 73 3.20 -9.92 -19.56
CA ALA A 73 2.99 -8.60 -19.02
C ALA A 73 3.37 -8.54 -17.53
N PRO A 74 4.16 -7.54 -17.11
CA PRO A 74 4.51 -7.39 -15.70
C PRO A 74 3.28 -7.31 -14.79
N VAL A 75 3.25 -8.11 -13.72
CA VAL A 75 2.11 -8.25 -12.78
C VAL A 75 1.51 -6.91 -12.34
N ARG A 76 2.37 -5.91 -12.06
CA ARG A 76 1.94 -4.56 -11.64
C ARG A 76 0.95 -3.87 -12.60
N LEU A 77 0.98 -4.21 -13.89
CA LEU A 77 0.13 -3.58 -14.90
C LEU A 77 -1.31 -4.09 -14.87
N TRP A 78 -1.54 -5.28 -14.32
CA TRP A 78 -2.84 -5.94 -14.40
C TRP A 78 -3.37 -6.48 -13.07
N ILE A 79 -2.54 -6.53 -12.02
CA ILE A 79 -2.94 -7.06 -10.70
C ILE A 79 -4.15 -6.33 -10.11
N SER A 80 -4.26 -5.02 -10.32
CA SER A 80 -5.41 -4.25 -9.82
C SER A 80 -6.71 -4.63 -10.52
N ALA A 81 -6.66 -4.96 -11.81
CA ALA A 81 -7.81 -5.44 -12.56
C ALA A 81 -8.22 -6.86 -12.13
N LEU A 82 -7.24 -7.73 -11.83
CA LEU A 82 -7.50 -9.03 -11.20
C LEU A 82 -8.17 -8.86 -9.82
N GLN A 83 -7.63 -7.98 -8.96
CA GLN A 83 -8.19 -7.71 -7.64
C GLN A 83 -9.64 -7.21 -7.70
N ARG A 84 -9.98 -6.38 -8.69
CA ARG A 84 -11.36 -5.92 -8.93
C ARG A 84 -12.30 -7.10 -9.24
N ARG A 85 -11.94 -7.95 -10.21
CA ARG A 85 -12.75 -9.14 -10.55
C ARG A 85 -12.95 -10.09 -9.37
N VAL A 86 -11.90 -10.36 -8.60
CA VAL A 86 -12.00 -11.19 -7.39
C VAL A 86 -12.92 -10.52 -6.36
N THR A 87 -12.83 -9.21 -6.21
CA THR A 87 -13.72 -8.43 -5.32
C THR A 87 -15.17 -8.56 -5.77
N ASP A 88 -15.46 -8.28 -7.03
CA ASP A 88 -16.82 -8.31 -7.57
C ASP A 88 -17.43 -9.71 -7.43
N ARG A 89 -16.62 -10.76 -7.65
CA ARG A 89 -16.99 -12.15 -7.39
C ARG A 89 -17.33 -12.42 -5.92
N CYS A 90 -16.49 -11.98 -4.98
CA CYS A 90 -16.75 -12.13 -3.55
C CYS A 90 -18.06 -11.41 -3.14
N GLN A 91 -18.28 -10.20 -3.66
CA GLN A 91 -19.48 -9.41 -3.39
C GLN A 91 -20.74 -10.12 -3.91
N ALA A 92 -20.70 -10.63 -5.14
CA ALA A 92 -21.80 -11.38 -5.72
C ALA A 92 -22.15 -12.66 -4.92
N ALA A 93 -21.14 -13.28 -4.28
CA ALA A 93 -21.30 -14.46 -3.44
C ALA A 93 -21.63 -14.14 -1.96
N GLY A 94 -21.59 -12.88 -1.54
CA GLY A 94 -21.75 -12.50 -0.12
C GLY A 94 -20.57 -12.95 0.76
N GLU A 95 -19.39 -13.14 0.17
CA GLU A 95 -18.18 -13.58 0.85
C GLU A 95 -17.37 -12.40 1.40
N PRO A 96 -16.55 -12.61 2.45
CA PRO A 96 -15.60 -11.58 2.89
C PRO A 96 -14.56 -11.29 1.78
N PRO A 97 -13.97 -10.09 1.76
CA PRO A 97 -13.09 -9.68 0.66
C PRO A 97 -11.77 -10.45 0.71
N LEU A 98 -11.68 -11.55 -0.05
CA LEU A 98 -10.50 -12.42 -0.15
C LEU A 98 -9.23 -11.67 -0.58
N VAL A 99 -9.38 -10.55 -1.30
CA VAL A 99 -8.26 -9.66 -1.66
C VAL A 99 -7.52 -9.09 -0.44
N ALA A 100 -8.08 -9.17 0.78
CA ALA A 100 -7.36 -8.85 2.03
C ALA A 100 -6.15 -9.75 2.29
N LEU A 101 -6.15 -10.98 1.73
CA LEU A 101 -5.06 -11.96 1.83
C LEU A 101 -3.91 -11.64 0.86
N MET A 102 -4.15 -10.76 -0.11
CA MET A 102 -3.16 -10.36 -1.10
C MET A 102 -2.31 -9.21 -0.57
N VAL A 103 -0.99 -9.34 -0.65
CA VAL A 103 -0.06 -8.32 -0.14
C VAL A 103 1.06 -7.99 -1.11
N ALA A 104 1.58 -6.77 -0.99
CA ALA A 104 2.81 -6.37 -1.64
C ALA A 104 4.04 -7.05 -1.02
N HIS A 105 5.23 -6.80 -1.57
CA HIS A 105 6.48 -7.41 -1.09
C HIS A 105 6.87 -6.97 0.33
N ASP A 106 6.45 -5.79 0.78
CA ASP A 106 6.58 -5.32 2.16
C ASP A 106 5.46 -5.84 3.08
N GLN A 107 4.59 -6.69 2.54
CA GLN A 107 3.42 -7.28 3.16
C GLN A 107 2.32 -6.27 3.54
N THR A 108 2.33 -5.07 2.94
CA THR A 108 1.22 -4.12 3.03
C THR A 108 0.12 -4.44 2.01
N VAL A 109 -1.06 -3.89 2.24
CA VAL A 109 -2.14 -3.87 1.24
C VAL A 109 -2.15 -2.56 0.44
N GLY A 110 -2.52 -2.64 -0.83
CA GLY A 110 -2.51 -1.50 -1.75
C GLY A 110 -3.90 -1.06 -2.23
N GLU A 111 -3.91 -0.33 -3.35
CA GLU A 111 -5.11 0.24 -3.98
C GLU A 111 -6.20 -0.79 -4.27
N GLY A 112 -5.83 -2.01 -4.70
CA GLY A 112 -6.83 -3.06 -4.96
C GLY A 112 -7.61 -3.48 -3.70
N TYR A 113 -7.01 -3.39 -2.51
CA TYR A 113 -7.76 -3.59 -1.27
C TYR A 113 -8.65 -2.39 -0.93
N ALA A 114 -8.15 -1.16 -1.14
CA ALA A 114 -8.97 0.04 -0.97
C ALA A 114 -10.22 0.02 -1.85
N TYR A 115 -10.10 -0.47 -3.10
CA TYR A 115 -11.24 -0.72 -3.98
C TYR A 115 -12.24 -1.68 -3.35
N ALA A 116 -11.80 -2.80 -2.76
CA ALA A 116 -12.72 -3.75 -2.14
C ALA A 116 -13.50 -3.17 -0.95
N VAL A 117 -12.87 -2.28 -0.18
CA VAL A 117 -13.57 -1.54 0.88
C VAL A 117 -14.63 -0.60 0.30
N ALA A 118 -14.26 0.16 -0.74
CA ALA A 118 -15.19 1.07 -1.41
C ALA A 118 -16.35 0.33 -2.10
N ALA A 119 -16.07 -0.81 -2.75
CA ALA A 119 -17.07 -1.66 -3.40
C ALA A 119 -18.07 -2.26 -2.40
N ALA A 120 -17.67 -2.45 -1.13
CA ALA A 120 -18.57 -2.84 -0.05
C ALA A 120 -19.45 -1.68 0.48
N GLY A 121 -19.37 -0.49 -0.13
CA GLY A 121 -20.07 0.71 0.33
C GLY A 121 -19.53 1.27 1.66
N LEU A 122 -18.33 0.86 2.07
CA LEU A 122 -17.72 1.29 3.33
C LEU A 122 -16.75 2.45 3.10
N PRO A 123 -16.62 3.38 4.06
CA PRO A 123 -15.61 4.41 3.98
C PRO A 123 -14.21 3.78 4.02
N VAL A 124 -13.36 4.16 3.06
CA VAL A 124 -11.98 3.68 3.00
C VAL A 124 -11.21 4.20 4.23
N PRO A 125 -10.69 3.32 5.10
CA PRO A 125 -10.02 3.74 6.33
C PRO A 125 -8.63 4.31 6.04
N GLU A 126 -8.20 5.25 6.88
CA GLU A 126 -6.85 5.83 6.79
C GLU A 126 -5.75 4.77 6.95
N ASN A 127 -6.00 3.76 7.80
CA ASN A 127 -5.10 2.62 7.99
C ASN A 127 -5.66 1.36 7.31
N LEU A 128 -5.33 1.20 6.02
CA LEU A 128 -5.74 0.05 5.22
C LEU A 128 -5.23 -1.28 5.79
N ASP A 129 -4.00 -1.33 6.29
CA ASP A 129 -3.40 -2.57 6.80
C ASP A 129 -4.10 -3.10 8.05
N GLN A 130 -4.51 -2.21 8.95
CA GLN A 130 -5.28 -2.58 10.14
C GLN A 130 -6.67 -3.10 9.74
N HIS A 131 -7.30 -2.47 8.74
CA HIS A 131 -8.57 -2.94 8.21
C HIS A 131 -8.41 -4.30 7.50
N ALA A 132 -7.34 -4.49 6.74
CA ALA A 132 -7.01 -5.75 6.08
C ALA A 132 -6.76 -6.88 7.09
N ALA A 133 -6.12 -6.60 8.23
CA ALA A 133 -5.97 -7.59 9.28
C ALA A 133 -7.32 -8.13 9.78
N ALA A 134 -8.31 -7.24 9.97
CA ALA A 134 -9.66 -7.63 10.37
C ALA A 134 -10.39 -8.41 9.28
N ALA A 135 -10.30 -7.97 8.02
CA ALA A 135 -10.92 -8.66 6.89
C ALA A 135 -10.31 -10.03 6.61
N ARG A 136 -8.98 -10.19 6.73
CA ARG A 136 -8.31 -11.50 6.66
C ARG A 136 -8.83 -12.43 7.74
N PHE A 137 -9.00 -11.92 8.97
CA PHE A 137 -9.58 -12.72 10.05
C PHE A 137 -11.01 -13.16 9.73
N ALA A 138 -11.83 -12.28 9.15
CA ALA A 138 -13.16 -12.64 8.67
C ALA A 138 -13.11 -13.73 7.58
N CYS A 139 -12.14 -13.67 6.65
CA CYS A 139 -11.93 -14.72 5.65
C CYS A 139 -11.61 -16.07 6.33
N TYR A 140 -10.69 -16.09 7.31
CA TYR A 140 -10.34 -17.32 8.02
C TYR A 140 -11.54 -17.95 8.73
N LEU A 141 -12.37 -17.13 9.38
CA LEU A 141 -13.58 -17.60 10.05
C LEU A 141 -14.61 -18.12 9.04
N HIS A 142 -14.83 -17.39 7.94
CA HIS A 142 -15.81 -17.74 6.91
C HIS A 142 -15.46 -19.06 6.21
N PHE A 143 -14.19 -19.26 5.85
CA PHE A 143 -13.71 -20.45 5.13
C PHE A 143 -13.23 -21.58 6.06
N GLY A 144 -13.57 -21.52 7.35
CA GLY A 144 -13.43 -22.65 8.27
C GLY A 144 -11.99 -22.97 8.69
N ALA A 145 -11.10 -21.97 8.73
CA ALA A 145 -9.76 -22.17 9.25
C ALA A 145 -9.77 -22.67 10.71
N THR A 146 -8.82 -23.54 11.05
CA THR A 146 -8.56 -23.87 12.45
C THR A 146 -7.95 -22.66 13.15
N VAL A 147 -8.77 -21.95 13.94
CA VAL A 147 -8.38 -20.75 14.66
C VAL A 147 -8.12 -21.08 16.14
N PRO A 148 -6.92 -20.81 16.69
CA PRO A 148 -6.65 -21.02 18.12
C PRO A 148 -7.55 -20.19 19.02
N ALA A 149 -7.81 -20.69 20.24
CA ALA A 149 -8.53 -19.93 21.25
C ALA A 149 -7.79 -18.61 21.56
N GLY A 150 -8.50 -17.49 21.52
CA GLY A 150 -7.92 -16.15 21.74
C GLY A 150 -7.20 -15.56 20.53
N ALA A 151 -7.28 -16.19 19.36
CA ALA A 151 -6.80 -15.58 18.12
C ALA A 151 -7.55 -14.27 17.82
N ALA A 152 -6.85 -13.36 17.15
CA ALA A 152 -7.34 -12.02 16.84
C ALA A 152 -6.80 -11.58 15.46
N PRO A 153 -7.37 -10.53 14.85
CA PRO A 153 -6.78 -9.89 13.67
C PRO A 153 -5.29 -9.56 13.87
N GLN A 154 -4.45 -10.00 12.92
CA GLN A 154 -3.00 -9.78 12.95
C GLN A 154 -2.52 -9.06 11.71
N LEU A 155 -1.54 -8.17 11.91
CA LEU A 155 -0.75 -7.64 10.80
C LEU A 155 0.11 -8.77 10.23
N THR A 156 0.53 -8.57 8.99
CA THR A 156 1.50 -9.46 8.35
C THR A 156 2.87 -9.33 9.05
N PRO A 157 3.65 -10.43 9.17
CA PRO A 157 4.88 -10.44 9.97
C PRO A 157 5.85 -9.30 9.68
N LYS A 158 6.12 -9.04 8.39
CA LYS A 158 7.07 -7.99 7.97
C LYS A 158 6.57 -6.59 8.31
N LEU A 159 5.27 -6.36 8.19
CA LEU A 159 4.66 -5.08 8.58
C LEU A 159 4.66 -4.90 10.09
N GLU A 160 4.40 -5.96 10.85
CA GLU A 160 4.46 -5.92 12.30
C GLU A 160 5.89 -5.62 12.79
N GLU A 161 6.89 -6.29 12.23
CA GLU A 161 8.31 -6.03 12.47
C GLU A 161 8.68 -4.57 12.15
N ALA A 162 8.26 -4.07 10.99
CA ALA A 162 8.49 -2.68 10.58
C ALA A 162 7.87 -1.67 11.57
N ARG A 163 6.62 -1.91 12.03
CA ARG A 163 5.97 -1.06 13.03
C ARG A 163 6.68 -1.10 14.37
N ARG A 164 7.10 -2.29 14.84
CA ARG A 164 7.88 -2.44 16.09
C ARG A 164 9.21 -1.70 15.99
N ALA A 165 9.91 -1.80 14.86
CA ALA A 165 11.16 -1.08 14.62
C ALA A 165 10.96 0.44 14.58
N ALA A 166 9.90 0.94 13.93
CA ALA A 166 9.57 2.36 13.89
C ALA A 166 9.24 2.92 15.28
N ALA A 167 8.46 2.18 16.09
CA ALA A 167 8.14 2.57 17.46
C ALA A 167 9.41 2.64 18.34
N ALA A 168 10.32 1.67 18.23
CA ALA A 168 11.58 1.68 18.95
C ALA A 168 12.48 2.86 18.56
N ARG A 169 12.51 3.22 17.26
CA ARG A 169 13.22 4.43 16.78
C ARG A 169 12.61 5.70 17.34
N ALA A 170 11.29 5.84 17.32
CA ALA A 170 10.60 7.01 17.86
C ALA A 170 10.82 7.19 19.37
N ALA A 171 10.86 6.09 20.14
CA ALA A 171 11.18 6.12 21.57
C ALA A 171 12.60 6.65 21.85
N LYS A 172 13.57 6.33 20.98
CA LYS A 172 14.95 6.83 21.08
C LYS A 172 15.09 8.31 20.70
N VAL A 173 14.21 8.82 19.85
CA VAL A 173 14.28 10.21 19.34
C VAL A 173 13.60 11.22 20.27
N LYS A 174 12.65 10.81 21.13
CA LYS A 174 12.02 11.73 22.11
C LYS A 174 13.07 12.25 23.11
N PRO A 175 13.49 13.54 23.08
CA PRO A 175 14.32 14.07 24.14
C PRO A 175 13.47 14.26 25.40
N ALA A 176 14.06 14.03 26.56
CA ALA A 176 13.46 14.28 27.87
C ALA A 176 13.14 15.77 28.05
N LYS A 177 11.99 16.24 27.55
CA LYS A 177 11.37 17.51 27.96
C LYS A 177 10.39 17.23 29.11
N ALA A 178 10.94 16.91 30.28
CA ALA A 178 10.23 16.96 31.55
C ALA A 178 11.22 17.03 32.72
N ALA A 179 12.02 18.10 32.79
CA ALA A 179 12.64 18.56 34.02
C ALA A 179 13.31 19.95 33.78
N SER A 180 12.51 21.00 33.61
CA SER A 180 12.98 22.34 33.98
C SER A 180 12.14 22.79 35.17
N ASN A 181 12.67 22.51 36.36
CA ASN A 181 12.15 23.01 37.62
C ASN A 181 11.97 24.53 37.57
N GLY A 182 10.87 24.98 38.17
CA GLY A 182 10.40 26.35 38.14
C GLY A 182 11.46 27.37 38.55
N ARG A 183 11.66 28.36 37.67
CA ARG A 183 12.16 29.66 38.08
C ARG A 183 10.95 30.59 38.17
N VAL A 184 10.48 30.82 39.40
CA VAL A 184 9.45 31.83 39.68
C VAL A 184 10.07 33.19 39.35
N VAL A 185 9.61 33.81 38.26
CA VAL A 185 9.92 35.21 37.96
C VAL A 185 8.80 36.05 38.56
N LYS A 186 9.16 36.82 39.58
CA LYS A 186 8.30 37.72 40.35
C LYS A 186 7.70 38.78 39.41
N ALA A 187 6.37 38.91 39.41
CA ALA A 187 5.65 39.92 38.65
C ALA A 187 6.06 41.34 39.08
N ARG A 188 6.35 42.22 38.11
CA ARG A 188 6.33 43.68 38.29
C ARG A 188 5.25 44.29 37.40
N THR A 189 4.43 45.11 38.03
CA THR A 189 3.30 45.88 37.52
C THR A 189 3.74 46.90 36.43
N PRO A 190 2.88 47.22 35.45
CA PRO A 190 3.29 47.98 34.25
C PRO A 190 3.22 49.49 34.44
N ALA A 191 4.11 50.22 33.75
CA ALA A 191 3.99 51.66 33.51
C ALA A 191 4.06 51.92 31.99
N ALA A 192 3.14 52.77 31.50
CA ALA A 192 2.88 53.06 30.09
C ALA A 192 3.82 54.16 29.53
N PRO A 193 3.78 54.49 28.22
CA PRO A 193 4.93 54.37 27.32
C PRO A 193 5.56 55.73 26.96
N ARG A 194 6.81 55.71 26.46
CA ARG A 194 7.36 56.84 25.70
C ARG A 194 7.89 56.38 24.36
N ALA A 195 7.47 57.12 23.34
CA ALA A 195 7.73 56.89 21.94
C ALA A 195 9.15 57.33 21.51
N ALA A 196 9.62 56.60 20.50
CA ALA A 196 10.54 56.98 19.43
C ALA A 196 12.00 57.31 19.78
N LYS A 197 12.90 56.46 19.27
CA LYS A 197 13.81 56.86 18.17
C LYS A 197 14.35 55.64 17.45
N ALA A 198 14.24 55.66 16.12
CA ALA A 198 14.81 54.67 15.22
C ALA A 198 16.33 54.83 15.13
N PRO A 199 17.10 53.73 15.06
CA PRO A 199 18.43 53.76 14.47
C PRO A 199 18.49 52.93 13.18
N SER A 200 18.72 53.68 12.10
CA SER A 200 19.66 53.47 11.01
C SER A 200 20.06 52.04 10.60
N ALA A 201 19.81 51.78 9.33
CA ALA A 201 20.24 50.62 8.57
C ALA A 201 21.76 50.35 8.67
N ARG A 202 22.08 49.07 8.88
CA ARG A 202 23.40 48.47 8.59
C ARG A 202 23.17 47.44 7.50
N PRO A 203 24.01 47.36 6.45
CA PRO A 203 23.77 46.46 5.33
C PRO A 203 24.01 45.02 5.79
N ALA A 204 22.97 44.19 5.71
CA ALA A 204 23.09 42.75 5.90
C ALA A 204 23.81 42.17 4.68
N LYS A 205 24.93 41.49 4.91
CA LYS A 205 25.60 40.66 3.90
C LYS A 205 24.61 39.58 3.44
N ALA A 206 24.42 39.47 2.13
CA ALA A 206 23.61 38.44 1.50
C ALA A 206 24.17 37.04 1.86
N ALA A 207 23.30 36.17 2.37
CA ALA A 207 23.58 34.76 2.49
C ALA A 207 23.61 34.12 1.08
N PRO A 208 24.55 33.22 0.77
CA PRO A 208 24.60 32.58 -0.54
C PRO A 208 23.37 31.68 -0.76
N ALA A 209 22.86 31.70 -1.98
CA ALA A 209 21.73 30.90 -2.42
C ALA A 209 22.00 29.39 -2.22
N LYS A 210 20.99 28.68 -1.73
CA LYS A 210 20.99 27.23 -1.58
C LYS A 210 21.10 26.60 -2.98
N PRO A 211 22.06 25.70 -3.26
CA PRO A 211 22.19 25.11 -4.59
C PRO A 211 20.97 24.25 -4.92
N GLU A 212 20.39 24.46 -6.09
CA GLU A 212 19.29 23.65 -6.61
C GLU A 212 19.70 22.16 -6.71
N PRO A 213 18.82 21.23 -6.30
CA PRO A 213 19.10 19.81 -6.40
C PRO A 213 19.24 19.42 -7.88
N ARG A 214 20.41 18.93 -8.26
CA ARG A 214 20.65 18.39 -9.59
C ARG A 214 19.69 17.21 -9.83
N PRO A 215 19.05 17.13 -11.02
CA PRO A 215 18.11 16.07 -11.33
C PRO A 215 18.82 14.72 -11.26
N ALA A 216 18.16 13.74 -10.65
CA ALA A 216 18.74 12.43 -10.46
C ALA A 216 18.90 11.70 -11.81
N LYS A 217 20.04 11.03 -12.00
CA LYS A 217 20.30 10.24 -13.22
C LYS A 217 19.48 8.94 -13.16
N LEU A 218 18.78 8.62 -14.25
CA LEU A 218 17.97 7.40 -14.36
C LEU A 218 18.69 6.36 -15.22
N CYS A 219 18.48 5.08 -14.90
CA CYS A 219 18.98 3.96 -15.69
C CYS A 219 18.29 3.94 -17.07
N PRO A 220 19.00 3.82 -18.19
CA PRO A 220 18.38 3.81 -19.53
C PRO A 220 17.58 2.54 -19.82
N ASN A 221 17.79 1.46 -19.07
CA ASN A 221 17.16 0.16 -19.32
C ASN A 221 15.92 -0.09 -18.45
N CYS A 222 15.98 0.27 -17.16
CA CYS A 222 14.89 0.05 -16.22
C CYS A 222 14.31 1.33 -15.60
N PHE A 223 14.79 2.51 -15.99
CA PHE A 223 14.34 3.85 -15.55
C PHE A 223 14.36 4.11 -14.03
N THR A 224 14.96 3.22 -13.24
CA THR A 224 15.21 3.41 -11.80
C THR A 224 16.29 4.47 -11.59
N GLN A 225 16.15 5.25 -10.51
CA GLN A 225 17.17 6.23 -10.11
C GLN A 225 18.50 5.53 -9.79
N LEU A 226 19.56 5.95 -10.48
CA LEU A 226 20.90 5.40 -10.30
C LEU A 226 21.52 5.86 -8.99
N ALA A 227 22.32 4.97 -8.40
CA ALA A 227 23.21 5.32 -7.31
C ALA A 227 24.32 6.27 -7.80
N ALA A 228 25.05 6.89 -6.87
CA ALA A 228 26.06 7.89 -7.19
C ALA A 228 27.22 7.37 -8.08
N ASN A 229 27.47 6.05 -8.05
CA ASN A 229 28.45 5.37 -8.90
C ASN A 229 27.98 5.17 -10.35
N GLY A 230 26.69 5.41 -10.67
CA GLY A 230 26.15 5.30 -12.03
C GLY A 230 25.85 3.87 -12.49
N GLU A 231 26.00 2.87 -11.63
CA GLU A 231 25.70 1.47 -11.92
C GLU A 231 24.28 1.11 -11.49
N CYS A 232 23.60 0.30 -12.30
CA CYS A 232 22.29 -0.23 -11.97
C CYS A 232 22.47 -1.54 -11.18
N GLY A 233 21.92 -1.62 -9.98
CA GLY A 233 21.92 -2.88 -9.21
C GLY A 233 20.95 -3.95 -9.74
N PHE A 234 20.23 -3.66 -10.82
CA PHE A 234 19.16 -4.50 -11.38
C PHE A 234 19.38 -4.93 -12.84
N CYS A 235 20.41 -4.41 -13.52
CA CYS A 235 20.73 -4.71 -14.93
C CYS A 235 22.23 -4.90 -15.07
#